data_AF-A0A6A3D822-F1
#
_entry.id   AF-A0A6A3D822-F1
#
_cell.length_a   1.000
_cell.length_b   1.000
_cell.length_c   1.000
_cell.angle_alpha   90.00
_cell.angle_beta   90.00
_cell.angle_gamma   90.00
#
_symmetry.space_group_name_H-M   'P 1'
#
loop_
_entity.id
_entity.type
_entity.pdbx_description
1 polymer ?
#
loop_
_entity_poly.entity_id
_entity_poly.type
_entity_poly.pdbx_seq_one_letter_code
_entity_poly.pdbx_strand_id
1 'polypeptide(L)'
;MKGFVLFLAIAVFSLHGNGVVSKECTNIPTQLSSHRFSYELLKSNNETWRQGMFSHYHLIPTDDSAWSDLLPRKILREEDELGWQMMYQKIMHPGRFNLAADSLKEVSLHDVQLDSNSIHWRAQQTNLEYLLMLDVDNLVWSFRKTVGLPVEN
;
A
#
# COMPACT_ATOMS: atom_id res chain seq x y z
N MET A 1 -49.59 -18.68 -15.42
CA MET A 1 -48.63 -18.55 -16.55
C MET A 1 -47.56 -17.50 -16.30
N LYS A 2 -47.88 -16.27 -15.89
CA LYS A 2 -46.89 -15.18 -15.68
C LYS A 2 -45.82 -15.48 -14.60
N GLY A 3 -46.23 -16.06 -13.46
CA GLY A 3 -45.29 -16.41 -12.38
C GLY A 3 -44.33 -17.55 -12.72
N PHE A 4 -44.76 -18.49 -13.56
CA PHE A 4 -43.91 -19.61 -14.02
C PHE A 4 -42.81 -19.12 -14.98
N VAL A 5 -43.15 -18.17 -15.85
CA VAL A 5 -42.18 -17.53 -16.75
C VAL A 5 -41.15 -16.71 -15.96
N LEU A 6 -41.57 -16.04 -14.88
CA LEU A 6 -40.67 -15.30 -14.00
C LEU A 6 -39.69 -16.24 -13.26
N PHE A 7 -40.20 -17.37 -12.76
CA PHE A 7 -39.37 -18.39 -12.13
C PHE A 7 -38.33 -18.99 -13.10
N LEU A 8 -38.72 -19.26 -14.33
CA LEU A 8 -37.79 -19.74 -15.36
C LEU A 8 -36.74 -18.69 -15.72
N ALA A 9 -37.12 -17.42 -15.81
CA ALA A 9 -36.17 -16.33 -16.10
C ALA A 9 -35.12 -16.17 -14.98
N ILE A 10 -35.53 -16.26 -13.71
CA ILE A 10 -34.63 -16.18 -12.56
C ILE A 10 -33.71 -17.42 -12.51
N ALA A 11 -34.26 -18.62 -12.78
CA ALA A 11 -33.46 -19.84 -12.81
C ALA A 11 -32.39 -19.81 -13.91
N VAL A 12 -32.73 -19.30 -15.11
CA VAL A 12 -31.78 -19.12 -16.21
C VAL A 12 -30.72 -18.07 -15.85
N PHE A 13 -31.09 -16.97 -15.20
CA PHE A 13 -30.15 -15.93 -14.78
C PHE A 13 -29.15 -16.44 -13.72
N SER A 14 -29.61 -17.24 -12.76
CA SER A 14 -28.75 -17.87 -11.75
C SER A 14 -27.83 -18.95 -12.32
N LEU A 15 -28.26 -19.68 -13.36
CA LEU A 15 -27.42 -20.66 -14.07
C LEU A 15 -26.37 -20.01 -14.99
N HIS A 16 -26.59 -18.76 -15.42
CA HIS A 16 -25.63 -17.95 -16.17
C HIS A 16 -24.85 -16.96 -15.29
N GLY A 17 -24.97 -17.09 -13.96
CA GLY A 17 -24.17 -16.35 -13.00
C GLY A 17 -22.71 -16.76 -13.15
N ASN A 18 -21.98 -16.04 -14.00
CA ASN A 18 -20.54 -16.16 -14.10
C ASN A 18 -19.97 -15.99 -12.70
N GLY A 19 -19.45 -17.07 -12.11
CA GLY A 19 -18.73 -17.01 -10.86
C GLY A 19 -17.59 -16.02 -11.05
N VAL A 20 -17.69 -14.86 -10.40
CA VAL A 20 -16.57 -13.93 -10.32
C VAL A 20 -15.57 -14.61 -9.39
N VAL A 21 -14.63 -15.35 -9.97
CA VAL A 21 -13.43 -15.76 -9.26
C VAL A 21 -12.67 -14.48 -9.01
N SER A 22 -12.75 -13.97 -7.78
CA SER A 22 -11.87 -12.91 -7.31
C SER A 22 -10.46 -13.30 -7.68
N LYS A 23 -9.81 -12.45 -8.47
CA LYS A 23 -8.46 -12.70 -8.96
C LYS A 23 -7.53 -12.64 -7.75
N GLU A 24 -7.15 -13.79 -7.22
CA GLU A 24 -6.14 -13.90 -6.17
C GLU A 24 -4.88 -13.20 -6.69
N CYS A 25 -4.37 -12.20 -5.96
CA CYS A 25 -3.16 -11.49 -6.36
C CYS A 25 -1.98 -12.47 -6.32
N THR A 26 -1.62 -13.06 -7.46
CA THR A 26 -0.50 -14.01 -7.61
C THR A 26 0.90 -13.36 -7.56
N ASN A 27 1.00 -12.08 -7.19
CA ASN A 27 2.24 -11.32 -7.22
C ASN A 27 2.92 -11.14 -5.85
N ILE A 28 2.50 -11.86 -4.81
CA ILE A 28 3.09 -11.67 -3.48
C ILE A 28 4.12 -12.78 -3.21
N PRO A 29 5.38 -12.46 -2.84
CA PRO A 29 6.27 -13.46 -2.28
C PRO A 29 5.61 -14.08 -1.05
N THR A 30 5.19 -15.35 -1.16
CA THR A 30 4.32 -16.05 -0.20
C THR A 30 4.89 -16.13 1.20
N GLN A 31 6.21 -16.02 1.35
CA GLN A 31 6.88 -16.03 2.65
C GLN A 31 7.00 -14.63 3.28
N LEU A 32 7.32 -13.60 2.49
CA LEU A 32 7.43 -12.22 2.97
C LEU A 32 6.08 -11.54 3.21
N SER A 33 5.00 -12.05 2.63
CA SER A 33 3.64 -11.64 2.97
C SER A 33 3.26 -11.99 4.41
N SER A 34 3.92 -12.99 5.00
CA SER A 34 3.73 -13.34 6.40
C SER A 34 4.37 -12.28 7.28
N HIS A 35 3.53 -11.53 7.99
CA HIS A 35 3.97 -10.53 8.98
C HIS A 35 4.95 -11.11 10.00
N ARG A 36 4.80 -12.38 10.37
CA ARG A 36 5.69 -13.06 11.30
C ARG A 36 7.08 -13.30 10.70
N PHE A 37 7.12 -13.84 9.48
CA PHE A 37 8.38 -14.10 8.79
C PHE A 37 9.12 -12.80 8.50
N SER A 38 8.41 -11.76 8.05
CA SER A 38 8.99 -10.43 7.82
C SER A 38 9.51 -9.79 9.10
N TYR A 39 8.79 -9.91 10.22
CA TYR A 39 9.27 -9.45 11.52
C TYR A 39 10.55 -10.17 11.97
N GLU A 40 10.59 -11.50 11.85
CA GLU A 40 11.76 -12.30 12.21
C GLU A 40 12.96 -12.01 11.28
N LEU A 41 12.73 -11.80 9.99
CA LEU A 41 13.74 -11.41 9.01
C LEU A 41 14.34 -10.03 9.30
N LEU A 42 13.50 -9.05 9.63
CA LEU A 42 13.93 -7.68 9.96
C LEU A 42 14.64 -7.61 11.32
N LYS A 43 14.25 -8.44 12.28
CA LYS A 43 14.86 -8.51 13.62
C LYS A 43 16.19 -9.29 13.63
N SER A 44 16.43 -10.13 12.64
CA SER A 44 17.62 -10.98 12.61
C SER A 44 18.91 -10.19 12.43
N ASN A 45 19.92 -10.50 13.26
CA ASN A 45 21.28 -9.95 13.13
C ASN A 45 22.11 -10.68 12.06
N ASN A 46 21.54 -11.68 11.38
CA ASN A 46 22.25 -12.45 10.37
C ASN A 46 22.17 -11.75 8.99
N GLU A 47 23.17 -10.91 8.70
CA GLU A 47 23.20 -10.07 7.50
C GLU A 47 23.19 -10.87 6.19
N THR A 48 23.91 -11.99 6.13
CA THR A 48 23.98 -12.81 4.91
C THR A 48 22.64 -13.46 4.58
N TRP A 49 21.93 -13.95 5.60
CA TRP A 49 20.58 -14.48 5.42
C TRP A 49 19.59 -13.39 5.01
N ARG A 50 19.65 -12.21 5.66
CA ARG A 50 18.81 -11.06 5.33
C ARG A 50 19.03 -10.58 3.89
N GLN A 51 20.29 -10.47 3.48
CA GLN A 51 20.66 -10.05 2.13
C GLN A 51 20.30 -11.09 1.07
N GLY A 52 20.50 -12.38 1.36
CA GLY A 52 20.03 -13.47 0.51
C GLY A 52 18.52 -13.44 0.33
N MET A 53 17.77 -13.16 1.40
CA MET A 53 16.32 -13.09 1.31
C MET A 53 15.82 -11.88 0.52
N PHE A 54 16.39 -10.69 0.72
CA PHE A 54 16.00 -9.53 -0.07
C PHE A 54 16.47 -9.61 -1.53
N SER A 55 17.60 -10.27 -1.83
CA SER A 55 18.07 -10.45 -3.21
C SER A 55 17.16 -11.38 -4.03
N HIS A 56 16.66 -12.46 -3.43
CA HIS A 56 15.73 -13.39 -4.09
C HIS A 56 14.43 -12.73 -4.57
N TYR A 57 14.03 -11.62 -3.96
CA TYR A 57 12.80 -10.91 -4.27
C TYR A 57 13.02 -9.52 -4.88
N HIS A 58 14.26 -9.18 -5.24
CA HIS A 58 14.65 -7.84 -5.71
C HIS A 58 14.18 -6.71 -4.78
N LEU A 59 14.05 -7.01 -3.49
CA LEU A 59 13.60 -6.06 -2.46
C LEU A 59 14.75 -5.32 -1.80
N ILE A 60 15.97 -5.46 -2.32
CA ILE A 60 17.09 -4.64 -1.89
C ILE A 60 16.75 -3.21 -2.33
N PRO A 61 16.49 -2.27 -1.39
CA PRO A 61 16.12 -0.89 -1.72
C PRO A 61 17.23 -0.14 -2.48
N THR A 62 18.41 -0.74 -2.55
CA THR A 62 19.64 -0.22 -3.17
C THR A 62 19.84 -0.72 -4.61
N ASP A 63 19.01 -1.64 -5.11
CA ASP A 63 19.13 -2.12 -6.49
C ASP A 63 18.40 -1.17 -7.44
N ASP A 64 19.08 -0.07 -7.77
CA ASP A 64 18.63 0.96 -8.73
C ASP A 64 18.15 0.33 -10.07
N SER A 65 18.67 -0.85 -10.44
CA SER A 65 18.33 -1.55 -11.68
C SER A 65 16.90 -2.13 -11.67
N ALA A 66 16.48 -2.74 -10.56
CA ALA A 66 15.14 -3.35 -10.45
C ALA A 66 14.02 -2.29 -10.52
N TRP A 67 14.27 -1.09 -10.00
CA TRP A 67 13.32 0.02 -10.05
C TRP A 67 13.31 0.72 -11.41
N SER A 68 14.45 0.76 -12.11
CA SER A 68 14.53 1.32 -13.46
C SER A 68 13.68 0.53 -14.48
N ASP A 69 13.55 -0.79 -14.30
CA ASP A 69 12.71 -1.63 -15.16
C ASP A 69 11.21 -1.48 -14.86
N LEU A 70 10.84 -0.98 -13.68
CA LEU A 70 9.45 -0.64 -13.33
C LEU A 70 9.00 0.71 -13.90
N LEU A 71 9.92 1.49 -14.46
CA LEU A 71 9.56 2.75 -15.12
C LEU A 71 8.79 2.45 -16.39
N PRO A 72 7.62 3.07 -16.60
CA PRO A 72 6.90 2.95 -17.85
C PRO A 72 7.71 3.63 -18.99
N ARG A 73 8.68 2.92 -19.58
CA ARG A 73 9.54 3.39 -20.69
C ARG A 73 8.76 3.94 -21.89
N LYS A 74 7.47 3.63 -22.00
CA LYS A 74 6.59 4.07 -23.09
C LYS A 74 5.87 5.39 -22.81
N ILE A 75 5.96 5.92 -21.58
CA ILE A 75 5.23 7.13 -21.16
C ILE A 75 6.16 8.34 -20.99
N LEU A 76 7.41 8.12 -20.62
CA LEU A 76 8.39 9.19 -20.38
C LEU A 76 9.29 9.38 -21.62
N ARG A 77 9.63 10.64 -21.94
CA ARG A 77 10.68 10.93 -22.93
C ARG A 77 12.03 10.59 -22.32
N GLU A 78 13.02 10.25 -23.15
CA GLU A 78 14.37 9.86 -22.71
C GLU A 78 15.06 10.91 -21.81
N GLU A 79 14.75 12.18 -22.03
CA GLU A 79 15.17 13.31 -21.19
C GLU A 79 14.55 13.27 -19.77
N ASP A 80 13.28 12.84 -19.66
CA ASP A 80 12.55 12.74 -18.39
C ASP A 80 12.99 11.51 -17.57
N GLU A 81 13.46 10.46 -18.24
CA GLU A 81 13.99 9.23 -17.61
C GLU A 81 15.26 9.52 -16.81
N LEU A 82 16.19 10.30 -17.38
CA LEU A 82 17.40 10.75 -16.69
C LEU A 82 17.09 11.65 -15.49
N GLY A 83 16.10 12.56 -15.64
CA GLY A 83 15.64 13.42 -14.55
C GLY A 83 15.04 12.63 -13.39
N TRP A 84 14.23 11.60 -13.70
CA TRP A 84 13.65 10.72 -12.71
C TRP A 84 14.69 9.88 -11.97
N GLN A 85 15.65 9.30 -12.69
CA GLN A 85 16.74 8.53 -12.09
C GLN A 85 17.57 9.39 -11.12
N MET A 86 17.91 10.63 -11.51
CA MET A 86 18.61 11.56 -10.62
C MET A 86 17.79 11.95 -9.39
N MET A 87 16.49 12.21 -9.55
CA MET A 87 15.60 12.51 -8.43
C MET A 87 15.45 11.33 -7.47
N TYR A 88 15.30 10.12 -8.00
CA TYR A 88 15.19 8.90 -7.20
C TYR A 88 16.47 8.61 -6.41
N GLN A 89 17.63 8.67 -7.07
CA GLN A 89 18.93 8.51 -6.39
C GLN A 89 19.12 9.55 -5.28
N LYS A 90 18.67 10.77 -5.52
CA LYS A 90 18.72 11.88 -4.56
C LYS A 90 17.84 11.64 -3.34
N ILE A 91 16.67 11.02 -3.51
CA ILE A 91 15.75 10.65 -2.42
C ILE A 91 16.27 9.45 -1.63
N MET A 92 16.75 8.41 -2.32
CA MET A 92 17.16 7.15 -1.69
C MET A 92 18.56 7.21 -1.06
N HIS A 93 19.42 8.10 -1.55
CA HIS A 93 20.81 8.25 -1.07
C HIS A 93 21.09 9.68 -0.60
N PRO A 94 20.41 10.17 0.46
CA PRO A 94 20.53 11.54 0.93
C PRO A 94 21.95 11.92 1.39
N GLY A 95 22.81 10.93 1.71
CA GLY A 95 24.21 11.15 2.11
C GLY A 95 25.22 11.22 0.96
N ARG A 96 24.87 10.82 -0.28
CA ARG A 96 25.78 10.88 -1.45
C ARG A 96 25.76 12.23 -2.14
N PHE A 97 24.64 12.93 -2.06
CA PHE A 97 24.50 14.26 -2.60
C PHE A 97 24.46 15.21 -1.40
N ASN A 98 25.40 16.17 -1.33
CA ASN A 98 25.29 17.33 -0.43
C ASN A 98 24.14 18.22 -0.90
N LEU A 99 22.93 17.68 -0.86
CA LEU A 99 21.72 18.47 -0.88
C LEU A 99 21.80 19.22 0.42
N ALA A 100 22.07 20.53 0.32
CA ALA A 100 21.95 21.41 1.46
C ALA A 100 20.73 20.96 2.27
N ALA A 101 20.95 20.68 3.55
CA ALA A 101 19.92 20.27 4.51
C ALA A 101 18.75 21.29 4.63
N ASP A 102 18.75 22.33 3.79
CA ASP A 102 17.83 23.45 3.68
C ASP A 102 17.02 23.47 2.36
N SER A 103 17.14 22.47 1.49
CA SER A 103 16.61 22.61 0.12
C SER A 103 15.08 22.47 -0.03
N LEU A 104 14.35 21.95 0.96
CA LEU A 104 12.88 22.06 1.07
C LEU A 104 12.50 22.03 2.55
N LYS A 105 11.66 22.96 3.00
CA LYS A 105 11.10 22.95 4.36
C LYS A 105 9.71 22.35 4.32
N GLU A 106 9.45 21.40 5.21
CA GLU A 106 8.11 20.87 5.43
C GLU A 106 7.19 22.01 5.90
N VAL A 107 5.97 22.03 5.36
CA VAL A 107 4.93 22.98 5.76
C VAL A 107 3.90 22.24 6.60
N SER A 108 3.51 22.84 7.72
CA SER A 108 2.47 22.28 8.59
C SER A 108 1.18 22.09 7.79
N LEU A 109 0.51 20.95 7.99
CA LEU A 109 -0.80 20.69 7.38
C LEU A 109 -1.86 21.70 7.81
N HIS A 110 -1.68 22.37 8.95
CA HIS A 110 -2.59 23.44 9.42
C HIS A 110 -2.53 24.69 8.54
N ASP A 111 -1.41 24.89 7.82
CA ASP A 111 -1.20 26.04 6.94
C ASP A 111 -1.59 25.73 5.48
N VAL A 112 -2.10 24.53 5.22
CA VAL A 112 -2.48 24.06 3.88
C VAL A 112 -3.97 23.76 3.83
N GLN A 113 -4.72 24.55 3.07
CA GLN A 113 -6.13 24.30 2.79
C GLN A 113 -6.32 23.70 1.40
N LEU A 114 -7.00 22.56 1.33
CA LEU A 114 -7.40 21.98 0.04
C LEU A 114 -8.61 22.73 -0.54
N ASP A 115 -8.61 22.93 -1.85
CA ASP A 115 -9.79 23.47 -2.56
C ASP A 115 -10.96 22.50 -2.41
N SER A 116 -12.12 23.01 -1.99
CA SER A 116 -13.36 22.25 -1.79
C SER A 116 -13.85 21.50 -3.03
N ASN A 117 -13.44 21.93 -4.23
CA ASN A 117 -13.80 21.26 -5.49
C ASN A 117 -12.75 20.23 -5.94
N SER A 118 -11.62 20.09 -5.23
CA SER A 118 -10.55 19.17 -5.59
C SER A 118 -10.88 17.71 -5.24
N ILE A 119 -10.29 16.77 -5.98
CA ILE A 119 -10.38 15.34 -5.67
C ILE A 119 -9.76 15.01 -4.30
N HIS A 120 -8.70 15.72 -3.91
CA HIS A 120 -8.01 15.52 -2.65
C HIS A 120 -8.88 15.94 -1.46
N TRP A 121 -9.62 17.04 -1.56
CA TRP A 121 -10.60 17.43 -0.54
C TRP A 121 -11.66 16.35 -0.34
N ARG A 122 -12.22 15.82 -1.44
CA ARG A 122 -13.19 14.72 -1.37
C ARG A 122 -12.59 13.48 -0.71
N ALA A 123 -11.37 13.11 -1.08
CA ALA A 123 -10.67 11.97 -0.48
C ALA A 123 -10.42 12.18 1.03
N GLN A 124 -10.03 13.40 1.43
CA GLN A 124 -9.84 13.75 2.84
C GLN A 124 -11.14 13.62 3.64
N GLN A 125 -12.26 14.13 3.10
CA GLN A 125 -13.57 14.04 3.73
C GLN A 125 -14.03 12.59 3.89
N THR A 126 -13.96 11.79 2.82
CA THR A 126 -14.32 10.38 2.89
C THR A 126 -13.44 9.61 3.87
N ASN A 127 -12.13 9.86 3.90
CA ASN A 127 -11.24 9.22 4.88
C ASN A 127 -11.58 9.64 6.32
N LEU A 128 -11.92 10.91 6.55
CA LEU A 128 -12.37 11.39 7.85
C LEU A 128 -13.65 10.66 8.30
N GLU A 129 -14.63 10.52 7.41
CA GLU A 129 -15.85 9.77 7.69
C GLU A 129 -15.54 8.32 8.07
N TYR A 130 -14.65 7.65 7.32
CA TYR A 130 -14.21 6.28 7.65
C TYR A 130 -13.56 6.18 9.03
N LEU A 131 -12.68 7.12 9.38
CA LEU A 131 -12.02 7.13 10.68
C LEU A 131 -13.01 7.34 11.82
N LEU A 132 -14.02 8.19 11.63
CA LEU A 132 -15.06 8.45 12.63
C LEU A 132 -16.06 7.30 12.79
N MET A 133 -16.15 6.41 11.80
CA MET A 133 -16.94 5.17 11.91
C MET A 133 -16.25 4.08 12.73
N LEU A 134 -14.95 4.22 13.04
CA LEU A 134 -14.23 3.22 13.80
C LEU A 134 -14.67 3.21 15.27
N ASP A 135 -14.95 2.01 15.77
CA ASP A 135 -15.20 1.78 17.18
C ASP A 135 -13.88 1.71 17.96
N VAL A 136 -13.65 2.75 18.78
CA VAL A 136 -12.43 2.91 19.56
C VAL A 136 -12.25 1.78 20.58
N ASP A 137 -13.33 1.27 21.19
CA ASP A 137 -13.24 0.21 22.19
C ASP A 137 -12.77 -1.10 21.56
N ASN A 138 -13.27 -1.41 20.38
CA ASN A 138 -12.79 -2.54 19.58
C ASN A 138 -11.33 -2.40 19.16
N LEU A 139 -10.89 -1.18 18.79
CA LEU A 139 -9.49 -0.93 18.42
C LEU A 139 -8.51 -1.16 19.58
N VAL A 140 -8.91 -0.81 20.81
CA VAL A 140 -8.05 -0.93 21.99
C VAL A 140 -8.23 -2.24 22.77
N TRP A 141 -9.19 -3.08 22.37
CA TRP A 141 -9.56 -4.31 23.08
C TRP A 141 -8.37 -5.23 23.35
N SER A 142 -7.52 -5.46 22.34
CA SER A 142 -6.37 -6.36 22.45
C SER A 142 -5.38 -5.86 23.50
N PHE A 143 -5.12 -4.55 23.52
CA PHE A 143 -4.28 -3.91 24.52
C PHE A 143 -4.86 -4.07 25.93
N ARG A 144 -6.15 -3.77 26.11
CA ARG A 144 -6.84 -3.94 27.41
C ARG A 144 -6.76 -5.38 27.90
N LYS A 145 -7.00 -6.35 27.02
CA LYS A 145 -6.89 -7.78 27.34
C LYS A 145 -5.48 -8.18 27.79
N THR A 146 -4.44 -7.65 27.15
CA THR A 146 -3.04 -7.96 27.52
C THR A 146 -2.68 -7.47 28.91
N VAL A 147 -3.21 -6.32 29.34
CA VAL A 147 -2.93 -5.75 30.67
C VAL A 147 -3.94 -6.18 31.75
N GLY A 148 -4.89 -7.06 31.43
CA GLY A 148 -5.89 -7.55 32.37
C GLY A 148 -6.94 -6.50 32.77
N LEU A 149 -7.15 -5.48 31.94
CA LEU A 149 -8.19 -4.46 32.16
C LEU A 149 -9.56 -4.95 31.67
N PRO A 150 -10.66 -4.44 32.25
CA PRO A 150 -12.01 -4.76 31.80
C PRO A 150 -12.20 -4.42 30.31
N VAL A 151 -12.88 -5.30 29.60
CA VAL A 151 -13.32 -5.07 28.22
C VAL A 151 -14.82 -4.79 28.26
N GLU A 152 -15.22 -3.65 27.72
CA GLU A 152 -16.64 -3.32 27.51
C GLU A 152 -17.06 -3.97 26.19
N ASN A 153 -18.24 -4.59 26.16
CA ASN A 153 -18.81 -5.30 25.01
C ASN A 153 -19.79 -4.42 24.25
#